data_AF-A0A3C2B2Y5-F1
#
_entry.id   AF-A0A3C2B2Y5-F1
#
_cell.length_a   1.000
_cell.length_b   1.000
_cell.length_c   1.000
_cell.angle_alpha   90.00
_cell.angle_beta   90.00
_cell.angle_gamma   90.00
#
_symmetry.space_group_name_H-M   'P 1'
#
loop_
_entity.id
_entity.type
_entity.pdbx_description
1 polymer ?
#
loop_
_entity_poly.entity_id
_entity_poly.type
_entity_poly.pdbx_seq_one_letter_code
_entity_poly.pdbx_strand_id
1 'polypeptide(L)'
;MKKLMIAATAGLALFAAACSNDESDFKDNAEKFIESTEVESQLGTTFTGTSCTEPAKIEAGQTFTCTATAADGVTWNFTAQVTGDSSYLITDAQPAG
;
A
#
# COMPACT_ATOMS: atom_id res chain seq x y z
N MET A 1 -14.69 17.81 -26.25
CA MET A 1 -14.10 16.47 -26.47
C MET A 1 -12.62 16.52 -26.10
N LYS A 2 -12.32 16.39 -24.81
CA LYS A 2 -10.94 16.40 -24.30
C LYS A 2 -10.50 14.95 -24.21
N LYS A 3 -9.50 14.63 -25.03
CA LYS A 3 -8.91 13.30 -25.22
C LYS A 3 -8.34 12.83 -23.88
N LEU A 4 -9.01 11.88 -23.22
CA LEU A 4 -8.42 11.11 -22.12
C LEU A 4 -7.58 10.00 -22.77
N MET A 5 -6.34 10.36 -23.07
CA MET A 5 -5.27 9.42 -23.37
C MET A 5 -4.98 8.64 -22.09
N ILE A 6 -5.55 7.45 -21.95
CA ILE A 6 -5.10 6.48 -20.94
C ILE A 6 -3.85 5.83 -21.53
N ALA A 7 -2.71 6.47 -21.25
CA ALA A 7 -1.42 5.82 -21.33
C ALA A 7 -1.41 4.66 -20.34
N ALA A 8 -0.86 3.53 -20.75
CA ALA A 8 -0.59 2.39 -19.88
C ALA A 8 0.45 2.82 -18.81
N THR A 9 -0.02 3.46 -17.75
CA THR A 9 0.67 3.53 -16.47
C THR A 9 0.02 2.48 -15.60
N ALA A 10 0.76 1.43 -15.25
CA ALA A 10 0.40 0.58 -14.12
C ALA A 10 0.09 1.51 -12.93
N GLY A 11 -1.16 1.58 -12.49
CA GLY A 11 -1.56 2.57 -11.49
C GLY A 11 -3.03 2.49 -11.10
N LEU A 12 -3.23 2.41 -9.78
CA LEU A 12 -4.48 2.39 -9.01
C LEU A 12 -5.31 1.09 -9.03
N ALA A 13 -4.74 0.03 -8.46
CA ALA A 13 -5.56 -0.84 -7.62
C ALA A 13 -5.76 -0.11 -6.28
N LEU A 14 -6.99 0.37 -6.01
CA LEU A 14 -7.37 0.98 -4.74
C LEU A 14 -7.56 -0.14 -3.72
N PHE A 15 -6.50 -0.52 -3.02
CA PHE A 15 -6.62 -1.51 -1.96
C PHE A 15 -7.10 -0.84 -0.68
N ALA A 16 -8.38 -1.01 -0.37
CA ALA A 16 -8.94 -0.49 0.86
C ALA A 16 -8.73 -1.45 2.02
N ALA A 17 -7.69 -1.20 2.81
CA ALA A 17 -7.53 -1.82 4.13
C ALA A 17 -8.20 -0.93 5.18
N ALA A 18 -9.51 -1.08 5.34
CA ALA A 18 -10.24 -0.45 6.44
C ALA A 18 -10.00 -1.23 7.75
N CYS A 19 -8.78 -1.20 8.27
CA CYS A 19 -8.48 -1.74 9.59
C CYS A 19 -8.58 -0.62 10.64
N SER A 20 -9.71 -0.58 11.34
CA SER A 20 -9.84 0.19 12.59
C SER A 20 -8.81 -0.33 13.60
N ASN A 21 -7.84 0.49 14.00
CA ASN A 21 -7.13 0.38 15.28
C ASN A 21 -6.21 1.60 15.51
N ASP A 22 -5.74 1.77 16.76
CA ASP A 22 -4.93 2.88 17.30
C ASP A 22 -3.72 3.31 16.43
N GLU A 23 -3.24 4.54 16.61
CA GLU A 23 -2.18 5.18 15.78
C GLU A 23 -0.91 4.31 15.59
N SER A 24 -0.54 3.51 16.59
CA SER A 24 0.62 2.61 16.52
C SER A 24 0.42 1.37 15.66
N ASP A 25 -0.84 0.98 15.38
CA ASP A 25 -1.16 -0.25 14.67
C ASP A 25 -1.21 -0.05 13.14
N PHE A 26 -1.13 1.17 12.62
CA PHE A 26 -1.18 1.43 11.16
C PHE A 26 -0.03 0.75 10.42
N LYS A 27 1.17 0.82 10.99
CA LYS A 27 2.38 0.18 10.45
C LYS A 27 2.17 -1.33 10.34
N ASP A 28 1.85 -1.95 11.47
CA ASP A 28 1.71 -3.40 11.59
C ASP A 28 0.52 -3.93 10.77
N ASN A 29 -0.58 -3.18 10.70
CA ASN A 29 -1.73 -3.54 9.86
C ASN A 29 -1.40 -3.44 8.37
N ALA A 30 -0.70 -2.39 7.95
CA ALA A 30 -0.30 -2.23 6.55
C ALA A 30 0.70 -3.32 6.12
N GLU A 31 1.64 -3.66 7.00
CA GLU A 31 2.56 -4.79 6.79
C GLU A 31 1.78 -6.10 6.61
N LYS A 32 0.88 -6.43 7.55
CA LYS A 32 0.03 -7.63 7.44
C LYS A 32 -0.86 -7.64 6.20
N PHE A 33 -1.38 -6.48 5.80
CA PHE A 33 -2.21 -6.36 4.63
C PHE A 33 -1.43 -6.65 3.35
N ILE A 34 -0.20 -6.11 3.23
CA ILE A 34 0.69 -6.36 2.09
C ILE A 34 1.10 -7.83 2.00
N GLU A 35 1.32 -8.48 3.14
CA GLU A 35 1.63 -9.92 3.22
C GLU A 35 0.38 -10.82 3.14
N SER A 36 -0.81 -10.24 3.00
CA SER A 36 -2.06 -11.01 2.96
C SER A 36 -2.32 -11.64 1.60
N THR A 37 -3.14 -12.69 1.60
CA THR A 37 -3.62 -13.34 0.37
C THR A 37 -4.42 -12.40 -0.53
N GLU A 38 -4.95 -11.29 0.01
CA GLU A 38 -5.66 -10.28 -0.78
C GLU A 38 -4.72 -9.61 -1.78
N VAL A 39 -3.58 -9.11 -1.29
CA VAL A 39 -2.56 -8.47 -2.13
C VAL A 39 -1.89 -9.49 -3.04
N GLU A 40 -1.66 -10.71 -2.56
CA GLU A 40 -1.20 -11.82 -3.40
C GLU A 40 -2.16 -12.10 -4.56
N SER A 41 -3.47 -12.16 -4.32
CA SER A 41 -4.45 -12.44 -5.38
C SER A 41 -4.51 -11.34 -6.44
N GLN A 42 -4.25 -10.09 -6.04
CA GLN A 42 -4.33 -8.92 -6.91
C GLN A 42 -3.03 -8.68 -7.70
N LEU A 43 -1.86 -8.91 -7.08
CA LEU A 43 -0.55 -8.69 -7.70
C LEU A 43 0.07 -9.99 -8.25
N GLY A 44 -0.51 -11.16 -7.93
CA GLY A 44 -0.04 -12.46 -8.40
C GLY A 44 1.29 -12.92 -7.79
N THR A 45 1.70 -12.34 -6.66
CA THR A 45 2.96 -12.65 -5.97
C THR A 45 2.81 -12.51 -4.47
N THR A 46 3.54 -13.31 -3.70
CA THR A 46 3.60 -13.17 -2.24
C THR A 46 4.65 -12.14 -1.86
N PHE A 47 4.33 -11.35 -0.84
CA PHE A 47 5.24 -10.38 -0.26
C PHE A 47 5.69 -10.84 1.12
N THR A 48 6.96 -10.62 1.43
CA THR A 48 7.56 -10.97 2.73
C THR A 48 8.52 -9.89 3.18
N GLY A 49 8.74 -9.82 4.50
CA GLY A 49 9.66 -8.85 5.10
C GLY A 49 9.16 -7.43 4.92
N THR A 50 7.85 -7.23 5.01
CA THR A 50 7.25 -5.92 4.81
C THR A 50 7.67 -5.00 5.95
N SER A 51 8.07 -3.78 5.61
CA SER A 51 8.42 -2.74 6.57
C SER A 51 7.81 -1.41 6.13
N CYS A 52 6.95 -0.86 6.97
CA CYS A 52 6.35 0.45 6.75
C CYS A 52 7.09 1.55 7.53
N THR A 53 7.30 2.69 6.90
CA THR A 53 7.75 3.90 7.60
C THR A 53 6.62 4.38 8.49
N GLU A 54 6.93 4.70 9.75
CA GLU A 54 5.95 5.30 10.65
C GLU A 54 5.51 6.68 10.09
N PRO A 55 4.21 6.90 9.85
CA PRO A 55 3.71 8.20 9.43
C PRO A 55 4.03 9.25 10.48
N ALA A 56 4.47 10.44 10.05
CA ALA A 56 4.74 11.54 10.98
C ALA A 56 3.48 12.00 11.74
N LYS A 57 2.30 11.77 11.16
CA LYS A 57 0.98 12.09 11.71
C LYS A 57 -0.09 11.18 11.11
N ILE A 58 -1.08 10.80 11.93
CA ILE A 58 -2.30 10.14 11.46
C ILE A 58 -3.34 11.22 11.16
N GLU A 59 -3.18 11.88 10.02
CA GLU A 59 -4.14 12.87 9.51
C GLU A 59 -4.60 12.45 8.11
N ALA A 60 -5.90 12.59 7.82
CA ALA A 60 -6.43 12.26 6.50
C ALA A 60 -5.68 13.04 5.40
N GLY A 61 -5.24 12.33 4.37
CA GLY A 61 -4.41 12.84 3.28
C GLY A 61 -2.91 12.64 3.49
N GLN A 62 -2.45 12.27 4.70
CA GLN A 62 -1.06 11.89 4.93
C GLN A 62 -0.74 10.57 4.25
N THR A 63 0.48 10.46 3.74
CA THR A 63 0.97 9.24 3.08
C THR A 63 2.18 8.68 3.80
N PHE A 64 2.27 7.36 3.87
CA PHE A 64 3.45 6.64 4.35
C PHE A 64 3.81 5.53 3.36
N THR A 65 5.08 5.13 3.38
CA THR A 65 5.60 4.16 2.42
C THR A 65 5.89 2.84 3.13
N CYS A 66 5.49 1.75 2.50
CA CYS A 66 5.86 0.40 2.90
C CYS A 66 6.73 -0.23 1.84
N THR A 67 7.69 -1.04 2.27
CA THR A 67 8.56 -1.80 1.38
C THR A 67 8.36 -3.27 1.67
N ALA A 68 8.29 -4.12 0.64
CA ALA A 68 8.21 -5.56 0.81
C ALA A 68 9.00 -6.27 -0.28
N THR A 69 9.40 -7.51 -0.02
CA THR A 69 10.11 -8.33 -1.02
C THR A 69 9.15 -9.35 -1.62
N ALA A 70 8.99 -9.30 -2.94
CA ALA A 70 8.20 -10.26 -3.68
C ALA A 70 8.92 -11.63 -3.77
N ALA A 71 8.16 -12.69 -4.09
CA ALA A 71 8.69 -14.05 -4.20
C ALA A 71 9.82 -14.23 -5.25
N ASP A 72 9.89 -13.34 -6.24
CA ASP A 72 10.94 -13.29 -7.27
C ASP A 72 12.22 -12.58 -6.79
N GLY A 73 12.24 -12.09 -5.55
CA GLY A 73 13.35 -11.35 -4.96
C GLY A 73 13.33 -9.85 -5.27
N VAL A 74 12.34 -9.35 -6.01
CA VAL A 74 12.19 -7.93 -6.32
C VAL A 74 11.60 -7.20 -5.11
N THR A 75 12.24 -6.12 -4.68
CA THR A 75 11.67 -5.23 -3.66
C THR A 75 10.58 -4.37 -4.30
N TRP A 76 9.47 -4.17 -3.61
CA TRP A 76 8.35 -3.32 -4.01
C TRP A 76 8.12 -2.23 -2.99
N ASN A 77 7.73 -1.06 -3.49
CA ASN A 77 7.30 0.09 -2.72
C ASN A 77 5.78 0.22 -2.82
N PHE A 78 5.12 0.31 -1.67
CA PHE A 78 3.70 0.54 -1.51
C PHE A 78 3.48 1.91 -0.89
N THR A 79 2.59 2.72 -1.45
CA THR A 79 2.22 4.01 -0.90
C THR A 79 0.85 3.92 -0.24
N ALA A 80 0.83 3.99 1.08
CA ALA A 80 -0.38 4.05 1.87
C ALA A 80 -0.79 5.50 2.11
N GLN A 81 -2.08 5.81 2.00
CA GLN A 81 -2.67 7.10 2.36
C GLN A 81 -3.65 6.92 3.50
N VAL A 82 -3.47 7.67 4.57
CA VAL A 82 -4.44 7.79 5.66
C VAL A 82 -5.69 8.49 5.14
N THR A 83 -6.85 7.88 5.32
CA THR A 83 -8.14 8.41 4.84
C THR A 83 -9.11 8.78 5.96
N GLY A 84 -8.78 8.40 7.21
CA GLY A 84 -9.53 8.78 8.40
C GLY A 84 -8.73 8.45 9.66
N ASP A 85 -9.34 8.66 10.82
CA ASP A 85 -8.69 8.55 12.13
C ASP A 85 -8.12 7.14 12.42
N SER A 86 -8.63 6.11 11.73
CA SER A 86 -8.22 4.71 11.87
C SER A 86 -8.31 3.96 10.54
N SER A 87 -8.04 4.63 9.41
CA SER A 87 -8.21 4.01 8.09
C SER A 87 -7.14 4.48 7.10
N TYR A 88 -6.66 3.56 6.28
CA TYR A 88 -5.70 3.85 5.22
C TYR A 88 -6.04 3.07 3.94
N LEU A 89 -5.52 3.55 2.81
CA LEU A 89 -5.65 2.92 1.50
C LEU A 89 -4.26 2.76 0.91
N ILE A 90 -3.93 1.60 0.33
CA ILE A 90 -2.77 1.52 -0.55
C ILE A 90 -3.18 2.11 -1.89
N THR A 91 -2.57 3.24 -2.21
CA THR A 91 -2.84 4.04 -3.42
C THR A 91 -1.90 3.71 -4.56
N ASP A 92 -0.74 3.12 -4.25
CA ASP A 92 0.26 2.74 -5.24
C ASP A 92 1.05 1.51 -4.77
N ALA A 93 1.46 0.66 -5.71
CA ALA A 93 2.28 -0.51 -5.49
C ALA A 93 3.14 -0.75 -6.74
N GLN A 94 4.46 -0.60 -6.60
CA GLN A 94 5.38 -0.72 -7.73
C GLN A 94 6.72 -1.36 -7.32
N PRO A 95 7.41 -2.08 -8.22
CA PRO A 95 8.78 -2.51 -8.00
C PRO A 95 9.71 -1.32 -7.71
N ALA A 96 10.59 -1.49 -6.71
CA ALA A 96 11.72 -0.61 -6.45
C ALA A 96 12.82 -0.89 -7.50
N GLY A 97 12.66 -0.29 -8.69
CA GLY A 97 13.57 -0.41 -9.83
C GLY A 97 14.29 0.89 -10.14
#